data_AF-V4L3Q0-F1
#
_entry.id   AF-V4L3Q0-F1
#
_cell.length_a   1.000
_cell.length_b   1.000
_cell.length_c   1.000
_cell.angle_alpha   90.00
_cell.angle_beta   90.00
_cell.angle_gamma   90.00
#
_symmetry.space_group_name_H-M   'P 1'
#
loop_
_entity.id
_entity.type
_entity.pdbx_description
1 polymer ?
#
loop_
_entity_poly.entity_id
_entity_poly.type
_entity_poly.pdbx_seq_one_letter_code
_entity_poly.pdbx_strand_id
1 'polypeptide(L)'
;MLRRTLRILKPRSILEGSLHRRSVSYSTPSPRLSSGAISLTTAGAADIGADEAIAYSDPTESPTATPVMIPGQLQPRVVVYDGVCHLCHGGVKWIIKADKHRKIKFCCLQSKAAEPYLTVSGVTKEDVQKRFLFVEGLGSYHQASTAALRVVSYLPLPYSALNAFSIVPTPLRDSVYDYVANHRYDWFGKAEDCLVLKDKELLERFIDREEFIDRYL
;
A
#
# COMPACT_ATOMS: atom_id res chain seq x y z
N MET A 1 23.31 45.88 -35.77
CA MET A 1 22.29 45.52 -36.76
C MET A 1 21.29 44.57 -36.12
N LEU A 2 20.02 44.96 -36.10
CA LEU A 2 18.87 44.27 -35.51
C LEU A 2 18.44 43.02 -36.30
N ARG A 3 17.86 42.04 -35.59
CA ARG A 3 16.66 41.20 -35.90
C ARG A 3 16.61 40.11 -34.81
N ARG A 4 15.71 40.01 -33.81
CA ARG A 4 14.27 40.27 -33.60
C ARG A 4 13.30 39.44 -34.45
N THR A 5 12.84 38.34 -33.86
CA THR A 5 11.60 37.56 -34.10
C THR A 5 11.50 36.59 -32.90
N LEU A 6 10.63 36.64 -31.89
CA LEU A 6 9.27 37.12 -31.62
C LEU A 6 8.12 36.35 -32.31
N ARG A 7 7.24 35.81 -31.44
CA ARG A 7 5.92 35.13 -31.61
C ARG A 7 6.06 33.61 -31.76
N ILE A 8 5.29 32.77 -31.03
CA ILE A 8 3.83 32.84 -30.83
C ILE A 8 3.45 32.37 -29.40
N LEU A 9 2.52 33.14 -28.80
CA LEU A 9 1.88 32.91 -27.51
C LEU A 9 0.87 31.75 -27.59
N LYS A 10 0.87 30.86 -26.59
CA LYS A 10 -0.19 29.86 -26.38
C LYS A 10 -1.31 30.49 -25.53
N PRO A 11 -2.59 30.34 -25.89
CA PRO A 11 -3.68 31.00 -25.16
C PRO A 11 -4.00 30.32 -23.83
N ARG A 12 -4.26 31.17 -22.82
CA ARG A 12 -4.99 30.87 -21.58
C ARG A 12 -6.46 30.62 -21.93
N SER A 13 -7.03 29.53 -21.44
CA SER A 13 -8.47 29.44 -21.19
C SER A 13 -8.72 29.28 -19.70
N ILE A 14 -9.45 30.26 -19.18
CA ILE A 14 -10.13 30.28 -17.89
C ILE A 14 -11.49 29.64 -18.13
N LEU A 15 -11.93 28.71 -17.27
CA LEU A 15 -13.36 28.52 -17.05
C LEU A 15 -13.61 28.18 -15.59
N GLU A 16 -14.46 29.00 -14.99
CA GLU A 16 -14.99 28.92 -13.64
C GLU A 16 -15.95 27.73 -13.44
N GLY A 17 -16.03 27.28 -12.19
CA GLY A 17 -17.29 27.01 -11.49
C GLY A 17 -18.10 25.76 -11.88
N SER A 18 -18.19 24.80 -10.95
CA SER A 18 -19.49 24.45 -10.34
C SER A 18 -19.30 23.36 -9.28
N LEU A 19 -19.65 23.70 -8.04
CA LEU A 19 -19.85 22.81 -6.92
C LEU A 19 -20.97 21.82 -7.23
N HIS A 20 -20.71 20.52 -7.24
CA HIS A 20 -21.77 19.51 -7.08
C HIS A 20 -21.36 18.47 -6.04
N ARG A 21 -21.80 18.75 -4.81
CA ARG A 21 -21.88 17.84 -3.67
C ARG A 21 -22.90 16.75 -4.00
N ARG A 22 -22.48 15.51 -4.24
CA ARG A 22 -23.39 14.36 -4.29
C ARG A 22 -23.35 13.60 -2.96
N SER A 23 -24.40 13.77 -2.19
CA SER A 23 -24.81 12.90 -1.09
C SER A 23 -25.33 11.58 -1.65
N VAL A 24 -24.74 10.46 -1.25
CA VAL A 24 -25.30 9.12 -1.51
C VAL A 24 -25.79 8.57 -0.18
N SER A 25 -27.11 8.50 -0.07
CA SER A 25 -27.90 7.94 1.01
C SER A 25 -27.87 6.41 0.96
N TYR A 26 -27.63 5.81 2.12
CA TYR A 26 -27.68 4.36 2.37
C TYR A 26 -29.13 3.85 2.35
N SER A 27 -29.36 2.74 1.66
CA SER A 27 -30.58 1.93 1.80
C SER A 27 -30.19 0.46 1.92
N THR A 28 -30.32 -0.08 3.13
CA THR A 28 -30.32 -1.51 3.44
C THR A 28 -31.64 -2.15 2.99
N PRO A 29 -31.62 -3.46 2.68
CA PRO A 29 -32.76 -4.29 3.04
C PRO A 29 -32.32 -5.54 3.83
N SER A 30 -32.92 -5.71 5.00
CA SER A 30 -32.97 -6.96 5.78
C SER A 30 -34.15 -7.84 5.31
N PRO A 31 -34.18 -9.14 5.70
CA PRO A 31 -34.77 -10.22 4.91
C PRO A 31 -36.22 -10.54 5.30
N ARG A 32 -36.93 -11.29 4.45
CA ARG A 32 -38.14 -12.04 4.85
C ARG A 32 -38.17 -13.43 4.22
N LEU A 33 -38.24 -14.42 5.11
CA LEU A 33 -38.81 -15.76 4.93
C LEU A 33 -40.29 -15.66 4.52
N SER A 34 -40.76 -16.56 3.67
CA SER A 34 -41.99 -17.32 3.92
C SER A 34 -42.15 -18.52 2.97
N SER A 35 -42.57 -19.64 3.55
CA SER A 35 -42.94 -20.93 2.98
C SER A 35 -44.17 -20.93 2.07
N GLY A 36 -44.28 -22.01 1.28
CA GLY A 36 -45.52 -22.58 0.72
C GLY A 36 -45.54 -22.54 -0.80
N ALA A 37 -45.99 -23.54 -1.57
CA ALA A 37 -46.52 -24.87 -1.29
C ALA A 37 -46.48 -25.67 -2.62
N ILE A 38 -46.18 -26.97 -2.50
CA ILE A 38 -46.72 -28.14 -3.22
C ILE A 38 -47.40 -27.92 -4.59
N SER A 39 -46.92 -28.63 -5.62
CA SER A 39 -47.80 -29.23 -6.63
C SER A 39 -47.19 -30.51 -7.21
N LEU A 40 -47.89 -31.63 -7.01
CA LEU A 40 -47.63 -32.93 -7.63
C LEU A 40 -48.15 -32.93 -9.07
N THR A 41 -47.44 -33.60 -9.98
CA THR A 41 -48.07 -34.49 -10.99
C THR A 41 -47.14 -35.65 -11.36
N THR A 42 -47.82 -36.76 -11.62
CA THR A 42 -47.43 -38.17 -11.70
C THR A 42 -46.77 -38.65 -13.01
N ALA A 43 -45.96 -39.70 -12.83
CA ALA A 43 -45.87 -40.96 -13.61
C ALA A 43 -45.12 -41.05 -14.95
N GLY A 44 -44.25 -42.07 -15.02
CA GLY A 44 -43.75 -42.71 -16.25
C GLY A 44 -42.43 -43.45 -16.02
N ALA A 45 -42.46 -44.78 -15.97
CA ALA A 45 -41.35 -45.68 -15.66
C ALA A 45 -40.69 -46.31 -16.90
N ALA A 46 -39.48 -46.87 -16.69
CA ALA A 46 -38.73 -47.88 -17.47
C ALA A 46 -37.94 -47.38 -18.71
N ASP A 47 -36.73 -47.85 -19.07
CA ASP A 47 -35.68 -48.71 -18.49
C ASP A 47 -34.46 -48.72 -19.48
N ILE A 48 -33.32 -49.28 -19.06
CA ILE A 48 -32.18 -49.84 -19.83
C ILE A 48 -31.11 -48.90 -20.43
N GLY A 49 -29.83 -49.20 -20.12
CA GLY A 49 -28.74 -49.04 -21.08
C GLY A 49 -27.38 -48.68 -20.48
N ALA A 50 -26.44 -49.63 -20.52
CA ALA A 50 -25.08 -49.53 -20.01
C ALA A 50 -24.12 -48.75 -20.92
N ASP A 51 -22.92 -48.50 -20.35
CA ASP A 51 -21.64 -48.20 -21.01
C ASP A 51 -21.40 -46.75 -21.46
N GLU A 52 -20.58 -46.00 -20.71
CA GLU A 52 -19.32 -45.49 -21.27
C GLU A 52 -18.38 -44.99 -20.16
N ALA A 53 -17.22 -45.63 -20.10
CA ALA A 53 -16.08 -45.17 -19.31
C ALA A 53 -15.49 -43.89 -19.95
N ILE A 54 -15.56 -42.77 -19.25
CA ILE A 54 -14.74 -41.60 -19.57
C ILE A 54 -13.80 -41.34 -18.40
N ALA A 55 -12.51 -41.43 -18.74
CA ALA A 55 -11.35 -41.32 -17.90
C ALA A 55 -11.42 -40.09 -16.98
N TYR A 56 -11.39 -40.35 -15.67
CA TYR A 56 -11.09 -39.36 -14.66
C TYR A 56 -9.61 -38.99 -14.81
N SER A 57 -9.35 -37.91 -15.54
CA SER A 57 -8.05 -37.27 -15.58
C SER A 57 -7.96 -36.41 -14.33
N ASP A 58 -7.26 -36.93 -13.32
CA ASP A 58 -6.78 -36.17 -12.18
C ASP A 58 -5.65 -35.23 -12.65
N PRO A 59 -5.76 -33.90 -12.51
CA PRO A 59 -4.61 -33.02 -12.49
C PRO A 59 -4.26 -32.76 -11.02
N THR A 60 -3.61 -33.75 -10.40
CA THR A 60 -2.71 -33.48 -9.28
C THR A 60 -1.53 -32.66 -9.82
N GLU A 61 -1.13 -31.65 -9.03
CA GLU A 61 0.03 -30.76 -9.16
C GLU A 61 -0.08 -29.49 -10.03
N SER A 62 -0.45 -28.40 -9.36
CA SER A 62 0.32 -27.17 -9.49
C SER A 62 0.38 -26.40 -8.16
N PRO A 63 1.48 -26.47 -7.39
CA PRO A 63 1.77 -25.50 -6.36
C PRO A 63 2.89 -24.57 -6.86
N THR A 64 2.54 -23.66 -7.76
CA THR A 64 3.23 -22.36 -7.83
C THR A 64 2.20 -21.23 -7.92
N ALA A 65 1.11 -21.36 -7.15
CA ALA A 65 0.28 -20.22 -6.84
C ALA A 65 0.98 -19.47 -5.70
N THR A 66 1.78 -18.47 -6.07
CA THR A 66 2.15 -17.41 -5.11
C THR A 66 0.85 -16.93 -4.46
N PRO A 67 0.76 -16.76 -3.14
CA PRO A 67 -0.48 -16.29 -2.53
C PRO A 67 -0.74 -14.88 -3.06
N VAL A 68 -1.68 -14.77 -3.99
CA VAL A 68 -2.19 -13.49 -4.45
C VAL A 68 -3.00 -12.94 -3.29
N MET A 69 -2.38 -12.09 -2.47
CA MET A 69 -3.11 -11.34 -1.46
C MET A 69 -4.18 -10.49 -2.15
N ILE A 70 -5.44 -10.80 -1.91
CA ILE A 70 -6.59 -10.17 -2.55
C ILE A 70 -6.69 -8.70 -2.13
N PRO A 71 -6.97 -7.73 -3.05
CA PRO A 71 -7.18 -6.32 -2.73
C PRO A 71 -8.47 -6.12 -1.92
N GLY A 72 -8.37 -6.35 -0.61
CA GLY A 72 -9.45 -6.14 0.36
C GLY A 72 -8.96 -6.06 1.80
N GLN A 73 -7.67 -6.32 2.04
CA GLN A 73 -7.09 -6.48 3.37
C GLN A 73 -5.79 -5.66 3.56
N LEU A 74 -5.69 -4.50 2.92
CA LEU A 74 -4.59 -3.57 3.18
C LEU A 74 -4.72 -3.04 4.61
N GLN A 75 -3.64 -3.16 5.37
CA GLN A 75 -3.61 -2.67 6.73
C GLN A 75 -3.41 -1.14 6.71
N PRO A 76 -4.15 -0.36 7.52
CA PRO A 76 -3.91 1.06 7.63
C PRO A 76 -2.61 1.34 8.39
N ARG A 77 -2.08 2.55 8.23
CA ARG A 77 -0.89 3.10 8.91
C ARG A 77 0.37 2.26 8.66
N VAL A 78 0.58 1.93 7.39
CA VAL A 78 1.76 1.18 6.93
C VAL A 78 2.77 2.13 6.30
N VAL A 79 4.01 2.06 6.77
CA VAL A 79 5.16 2.72 6.17
C VAL A 79 5.85 1.73 5.25
N VAL A 80 5.84 2.01 3.94
CA VAL A 80 6.61 1.27 2.94
C VAL A 80 7.90 2.04 2.65
N TYR A 81 9.04 1.39 2.84
CA TYR A 81 10.36 2.04 2.70
C TYR A 81 11.40 1.12 2.07
N ASP A 82 12.52 1.70 1.66
CA ASP A 82 13.65 0.96 1.12
C ASP A 82 14.44 0.21 2.22
N GLY A 83 14.26 -1.11 2.29
CA GLY A 83 14.83 -1.99 3.32
C GLY A 83 16.34 -2.19 3.26
N VAL A 84 17.00 -1.84 2.15
CA VAL A 84 18.47 -1.92 2.01
C VAL A 84 19.18 -0.61 2.35
N CYS A 85 18.44 0.48 2.56
CA CYS A 85 19.02 1.77 2.93
C CYS A 85 19.26 1.87 4.44
N HIS A 86 20.51 2.12 4.85
CA HIS A 86 20.87 2.26 6.27
C HIS A 86 20.17 3.46 6.95
N LEU A 87 20.05 4.59 6.25
CA LEU A 87 19.35 5.77 6.76
C LEU A 87 17.86 5.47 6.99
N CYS A 88 17.19 4.88 6.00
CA CYS A 88 15.77 4.54 6.11
C CYS A 88 15.53 3.52 7.23
N HIS A 89 16.36 2.48 7.32
CA HIS A 89 16.29 1.50 8.41
C HIS A 89 16.51 2.14 9.78
N GLY A 90 17.50 3.03 9.91
CA GLY A 90 17.73 3.81 11.13
C GLY A 90 16.51 4.64 11.54
N GLY A 91 15.86 5.30 10.58
CA GLY A 91 14.61 6.03 10.80
C GLY A 91 13.48 5.12 11.28
N VAL A 92 13.30 3.95 10.65
CA VAL A 92 12.30 2.95 11.06
C VAL A 92 12.56 2.43 12.48
N LYS A 93 13.82 2.11 12.82
CA LYS A 93 14.19 1.73 14.19
C LYS A 93 13.82 2.81 15.20
N TRP A 94 14.06 4.09 14.86
CA TRP A 94 13.68 5.20 15.72
C TRP A 94 12.15 5.31 15.89
N ILE A 95 11.39 5.21 14.80
CA ILE A 95 9.91 5.26 14.85
C ILE A 95 9.37 4.10 15.71
N ILE A 96 9.88 2.87 15.54
CA ILE A 96 9.45 1.71 16.33
C ILE A 96 9.67 1.94 17.82
N LYS A 97 10.81 2.53 18.20
CA LYS A 97 11.12 2.88 19.60
C LYS A 97 10.21 3.99 20.14
N ALA A 98 9.87 4.98 19.31
CA ALA A 98 9.02 6.09 19.70
C ALA A 98 7.52 5.72 19.77
N ASP A 99 7.06 4.79 18.91
CA ASP A 99 5.68 4.34 18.81
C ASP A 99 5.32 3.35 19.94
N LYS A 100 5.18 3.86 21.16
CA LYS A 100 4.82 3.06 22.35
C LYS A 100 3.50 2.32 22.22
N HIS A 101 2.58 2.82 21.39
CA HIS A 101 1.24 2.27 21.23
C HIS A 101 1.10 1.32 20.04
N ARG A 102 2.20 1.01 19.34
CA ARG A 102 2.24 0.12 18.17
C ARG A 102 1.22 0.48 17.08
N LYS A 103 0.99 1.78 16.86
CA LYS A 103 0.01 2.28 15.89
C LYS A 103 0.49 2.18 14.44
N ILE A 104 1.80 2.16 14.24
CA ILE A 104 2.43 2.18 12.91
C ILE A 104 3.03 0.80 12.62
N LYS A 105 2.79 0.35 11.39
CA LYS A 105 3.31 -0.91 10.83
C LYS A 105 4.27 -0.58 9.70
N PHE A 106 5.14 -1.51 9.37
CA PHE A 106 6.18 -1.33 8.37
C PHE A 106 6.13 -2.43 7.32
N CYS A 107 6.61 -2.11 6.12
CA CYS A 107 6.76 -3.03 5.01
C CYS A 107 8.01 -2.65 4.23
N CYS A 108 8.81 -3.65 3.86
CA CYS A 108 9.97 -3.43 3.02
C CYS A 108 9.53 -3.36 1.55
N LEU A 109 10.08 -2.41 0.81
CA LEU A 109 9.82 -2.27 -0.63
C LEU A 109 10.17 -3.53 -1.44
N GLN A 110 11.11 -4.33 -0.94
CA GLN A 110 11.59 -5.58 -1.56
C GLN A 110 10.65 -6.78 -1.37
N SER A 111 9.64 -6.66 -0.51
CA SER A 111 8.67 -7.73 -0.23
C SER A 111 7.52 -7.73 -1.27
N LYS A 112 6.96 -8.91 -1.53
CA LYS A 112 5.71 -9.06 -2.31
C LYS A 112 4.53 -8.37 -1.63
N ALA A 113 4.53 -8.25 -0.30
CA ALA A 113 3.48 -7.56 0.45
C ALA A 113 3.41 -6.05 0.16
N ALA A 114 4.47 -5.43 -0.39
CA ALA A 114 4.46 -4.02 -0.77
C ALA A 114 3.64 -3.73 -2.03
N GLU A 115 3.53 -4.70 -2.95
CA GLU A 115 2.89 -4.55 -4.27
C GLU A 115 1.45 -4.03 -4.23
N PRO A 116 0.55 -4.54 -3.35
CA PRO A 116 -0.80 -4.01 -3.29
C PRO A 116 -0.84 -2.57 -2.73
N TYR A 117 0.10 -2.16 -1.87
CA TYR A 117 0.18 -0.76 -1.41
C TYR A 117 0.61 0.19 -2.54
N LEU A 118 1.56 -0.24 -3.37
CA LEU A 118 2.01 0.52 -4.55
C LEU A 118 0.88 0.65 -5.58
N THR A 119 0.21 -0.46 -5.85
CA THR A 119 -0.89 -0.52 -6.84
C THR A 119 -2.03 0.42 -6.46
N VAL A 120 -2.49 0.39 -5.20
CA VAL A 120 -3.62 1.22 -4.78
C VAL A 120 -3.23 2.69 -4.60
N SER A 121 -1.97 2.98 -4.25
CA SER A 121 -1.49 4.37 -4.16
C SER A 121 -1.13 4.99 -5.51
N GLY A 122 -0.96 4.19 -6.57
CA GLY A 122 -0.52 4.65 -7.88
C GLY A 122 0.94 5.12 -7.91
N VAL A 123 1.75 4.71 -6.93
CA VAL A 123 3.16 5.09 -6.76
C VAL A 123 4.06 3.96 -7.25
N THR A 124 5.15 4.28 -7.96
CA THR A 124 6.07 3.25 -8.46
C THR A 124 7.08 2.80 -7.40
N LYS A 125 7.80 1.70 -7.67
CA LYS A 125 8.87 1.23 -6.77
C LYS A 125 9.99 2.26 -6.68
N GLU A 126 10.33 2.93 -7.77
CA GLU A 126 11.39 3.94 -7.85
C GLU A 126 11.05 5.18 -7.03
N ASP A 127 9.78 5.59 -7.06
CA ASP A 127 9.27 6.68 -6.23
C ASP A 127 9.43 6.34 -4.75
N VAL A 128 8.98 5.15 -4.32
CA VAL A 128 9.10 4.70 -2.92
C VAL A 128 10.56 4.53 -2.50
N GLN A 129 11.39 4.05 -3.43
CA GLN A 129 12.81 3.96 -3.20
C GLN A 129 13.34 5.35 -2.87
N LYS A 130 13.07 6.39 -3.66
CA LYS A 130 13.55 7.75 -3.37
C LYS A 130 12.88 8.37 -2.13
N ARG A 131 11.56 8.24 -2.01
CA ARG A 131 10.71 8.86 -0.99
C ARG A 131 9.80 7.79 -0.42
N PHE A 132 10.01 7.43 0.85
CA PHE A 132 9.16 6.40 1.46
C PHE A 132 7.67 6.78 1.39
N LEU A 133 6.83 5.77 1.39
CA LEU A 133 5.38 5.89 1.29
C LEU A 133 4.75 5.62 2.64
N PHE A 134 3.83 6.49 3.07
CA PHE A 134 2.96 6.24 4.22
C PHE A 134 1.53 6.06 3.73
N VAL A 135 0.98 4.89 4.01
CA VAL A 135 -0.41 4.53 3.72
C VAL A 135 -1.20 4.67 5.02
N GLU A 136 -1.95 5.75 5.14
CA GLU A 136 -2.74 6.02 6.33
C GLU A 136 -4.04 5.21 6.34
N GLY A 137 -4.62 5.00 5.16
CA GLY A 137 -5.81 4.18 4.93
C GLY A 137 -6.18 4.16 3.44
N LEU A 138 -7.34 3.59 3.12
CA LEU A 138 -7.87 3.56 1.75
C LEU A 138 -8.00 4.99 1.20
N GLY A 139 -7.31 5.29 0.10
CA GLY A 139 -7.34 6.61 -0.54
C GLY A 139 -6.49 7.69 0.14
N SER A 140 -5.80 7.41 1.25
CA SER A 140 -4.92 8.37 1.94
C SER A 140 -3.47 7.89 1.93
N TYR A 141 -2.69 8.50 1.04
CA TYR A 141 -1.28 8.17 0.79
C TYR A 141 -0.43 9.44 0.82
N HIS A 142 0.73 9.34 1.46
CA HIS A 142 1.67 10.45 1.57
C HIS A 142 3.09 9.99 1.25
N GLN A 143 3.89 10.87 0.68
CA GLN A 143 5.32 10.64 0.41
C GLN A 143 6.19 11.72 1.05
N ALA A 144 7.49 11.45 1.14
CA ALA A 144 8.53 12.40 1.55
C ALA A 144 8.26 13.07 2.92
N SER A 145 8.46 14.39 3.00
CA SER A 145 8.33 15.14 4.26
C SER A 145 6.90 15.07 4.82
N THR A 146 5.89 15.05 3.95
CA THR A 146 4.49 14.99 4.37
C THR A 146 4.19 13.63 4.99
N ALA A 147 4.73 12.54 4.45
CA ALA A 147 4.65 11.22 5.06
C ALA A 147 5.31 11.21 6.44
N ALA A 148 6.49 11.80 6.58
CA ALA A 148 7.20 11.86 7.86
C ALA A 148 6.41 12.61 8.93
N LEU A 149 5.86 13.78 8.59
CA LEU A 149 5.04 14.59 9.49
C LEU A 149 3.76 13.85 9.92
N ARG A 150 3.11 13.15 8.98
CA ARG A 150 1.94 12.32 9.27
C ARG A 150 2.27 11.16 10.20
N VAL A 151 3.37 10.45 9.96
CA VAL A 151 3.84 9.37 10.83
C VAL A 151 4.09 9.89 12.25
N VAL A 152 4.83 11.00 12.42
CA VAL A 152 5.12 11.53 13.76
C VAL A 152 3.87 12.01 14.48
N SER A 153 2.82 12.45 13.77
CA SER A 153 1.55 12.85 14.39
C SER A 153 0.87 11.70 15.17
N TYR A 154 1.11 10.44 14.76
CA TYR A 154 0.58 9.25 15.44
C TYR A 154 1.36 8.86 16.71
N LEU A 155 2.58 9.36 16.86
CA LEU A 155 3.44 9.07 18.00
C LEU A 155 2.93 9.77 19.27
N PRO A 156 3.28 9.28 20.47
CA PRO A 156 2.95 9.98 21.71
C PRO A 156 3.67 11.34 21.82
N LEU A 157 3.17 12.23 22.68
CA LEU A 157 3.90 13.44 23.05
C LEU A 157 5.25 13.06 23.70
N PRO A 158 6.33 13.81 23.44
CA PRO A 158 6.36 15.10 22.72
C PRO A 158 6.48 14.99 21.19
N TYR A 159 6.67 13.79 20.63
CA TYR A 159 6.95 13.61 19.21
C TYR A 159 5.83 14.09 18.29
N SER A 160 4.56 13.90 18.70
CA SER A 160 3.40 14.41 17.94
C SER A 160 3.46 15.93 17.72
N ALA A 161 4.11 16.69 18.61
CA ALA A 161 4.27 18.14 18.47
C ALA A 161 5.15 18.52 17.26
N LEU A 162 6.03 17.61 16.78
CA LEU A 162 6.80 17.82 15.55
C LEU A 162 5.92 17.95 14.32
N ASN A 163 4.66 17.51 14.37
CA ASN A 163 3.71 17.77 13.29
C ASN A 163 3.46 19.28 13.09
N ALA A 164 3.78 20.15 14.07
CA ALA A 164 3.74 21.60 13.89
C ALA A 164 4.64 22.11 12.74
N PHE A 165 5.70 21.35 12.38
CA PHE A 165 6.52 21.66 11.20
C PHE A 165 5.75 21.53 9.87
N SER A 166 4.50 21.07 9.88
CA SER A 166 3.60 21.16 8.73
C SER A 166 3.33 22.60 8.27
N ILE A 167 3.59 23.60 9.13
CA ILE A 167 3.52 25.03 8.77
C ILE A 167 4.57 25.44 7.74
N VAL A 168 5.69 24.72 7.66
CA VAL A 168 6.73 24.98 6.66
C VAL A 168 6.22 24.56 5.29
N PRO A 169 6.25 25.41 4.26
CA PRO A 169 5.76 25.08 2.92
C PRO A 169 6.37 23.80 2.36
N THR A 170 5.53 22.94 1.76
CA THR A 170 5.93 21.66 1.17
C THR A 170 7.16 21.73 0.27
N PRO A 171 7.30 22.71 -0.65
CA PRO A 171 8.46 22.76 -1.55
C PRO A 171 9.80 22.90 -0.81
N LEU A 172 9.83 23.65 0.30
CA LEU A 172 11.05 23.87 1.09
C LEU A 172 11.45 22.58 1.80
N ARG A 173 10.51 21.97 2.53
CA ARG A 173 10.78 20.74 3.27
C ARG A 173 11.07 19.55 2.35
N ASP A 174 10.41 19.46 1.19
CA ASP A 174 10.70 18.41 0.20
C ASP A 174 12.04 18.65 -0.52
N SER A 175 12.47 19.90 -0.73
CA SER A 175 13.81 20.18 -1.28
C SER A 175 14.93 19.67 -0.37
N VAL A 176 14.79 19.91 0.94
CA VAL A 176 15.73 19.37 1.95
C VAL A 176 15.67 17.84 1.98
N TYR A 177 14.45 17.28 1.95
CA TYR A 177 14.26 15.84 1.91
C TYR A 177 14.95 15.21 0.70
N ASP A 178 14.74 15.77 -0.49
CA ASP A 178 15.31 15.28 -1.74
C ASP A 178 16.83 15.36 -1.76
N TYR A 179 17.40 16.43 -1.18
CA TYR A 179 18.84 16.56 -1.03
C TYR A 179 19.41 15.40 -0.20
N VAL A 180 18.82 15.09 0.95
CA VAL A 180 19.24 13.95 1.78
C VAL A 180 19.00 12.63 1.07
N ALA A 181 17.85 12.46 0.41
CA ALA A 181 17.50 11.23 -0.30
C ALA A 181 18.51 10.89 -1.41
N ASN A 182 19.03 11.90 -2.11
CA ASN A 182 20.01 11.71 -3.17
C ASN A 182 21.40 11.32 -2.64
N HIS A 183 21.78 11.72 -1.42
CA HIS A 183 23.11 11.44 -0.85
C HIS A 183 23.11 10.30 0.18
N ARG A 184 21.95 9.72 0.51
CA ARG A 184 21.80 8.78 1.62
C ARG A 184 22.69 7.54 1.50
N TYR A 185 22.93 7.03 0.28
CA TYR A 185 23.76 5.84 0.09
C TYR A 185 25.24 6.19 0.21
N ASP A 186 25.64 7.38 -0.22
CA ASP A 186 27.03 7.84 -0.11
C ASP A 186 27.39 8.14 1.35
N TRP A 187 26.44 8.67 2.13
CA TRP A 187 26.68 9.06 3.52
C TRP A 187 26.48 7.92 4.53
N PHE A 188 25.47 7.09 4.32
CA PHE A 188 25.07 6.06 5.29
C PHE A 188 25.30 4.63 4.81
N GLY A 189 25.55 4.45 3.51
CA GLY A 189 25.72 3.14 2.90
C GLY A 189 24.40 2.47 2.51
N LYS A 190 24.58 1.33 1.83
CA LYS A 190 23.52 0.42 1.39
C LYS A 190 23.94 -1.01 1.75
N ALA A 191 22.98 -1.83 2.17
CA ALA A 191 23.18 -3.24 2.40
C ALA A 191 22.86 -4.06 1.14
N GLU A 192 23.43 -5.26 1.04
CA GLU A 192 23.09 -6.22 -0.02
C GLU A 192 21.69 -6.81 0.19
N ASP A 193 21.37 -7.15 1.44
CA ASP A 193 20.09 -7.70 1.86
C ASP A 193 19.30 -6.74 2.74
N CYS A 194 17.99 -7.01 2.88
CA CYS A 194 17.11 -6.22 3.72
C CYS A 194 17.59 -6.21 5.19
N LEU A 195 17.78 -5.01 5.75
CA LEU A 195 18.35 -4.82 7.08
C LEU A 195 17.45 -5.33 8.22
N VAL A 196 16.13 -5.45 7.99
CA VAL A 196 15.17 -5.93 9.00
C VAL A 196 15.47 -7.35 9.47
N LEU A 197 16.05 -8.18 8.60
CA LEU A 197 16.41 -9.57 8.89
C LEU A 197 17.42 -9.71 10.04
N LYS A 198 18.23 -8.67 10.26
CA LYS A 198 19.25 -8.64 11.32
C LYS A 198 18.67 -8.31 12.69
N ASP A 199 17.49 -7.69 12.73
CA ASP A 199 16.84 -7.20 13.96
C ASP A 199 15.53 -7.96 14.21
N LYS A 200 15.61 -9.23 14.65
CA LYS A 200 14.44 -10.11 14.80
C LYS A 200 13.33 -9.54 15.69
N GLU A 201 13.67 -8.79 16.73
CA GLU A 201 12.69 -8.14 17.62
C GLU A 201 11.81 -7.11 16.89
N LEU A 202 12.33 -6.50 15.81
CA LEU A 202 11.59 -5.50 15.05
C LEU A 202 10.60 -6.13 14.07
N LEU A 203 10.83 -7.38 13.65
CA LEU A 203 10.00 -8.08 12.66
C LEU A 203 8.53 -8.17 13.07
N GLU A 204 8.20 -8.16 14.36
CA GLU A 204 6.80 -8.14 14.80
C GLU A 204 6.04 -6.87 14.37
N ARG A 205 6.74 -5.80 14.02
CA ARG A 205 6.15 -4.56 13.51
C ARG A 205 5.93 -4.58 11.99
N PHE A 206 6.43 -5.61 11.32
CA PHE A 206 6.43 -5.74 9.88
C PHE A 206 5.28 -6.63 9.43
N ILE A 207 4.57 -6.19 8.39
CA ILE A 207 3.43 -6.94 7.83
C ILE A 207 3.89 -8.06 6.88
N ASP A 208 5.14 -8.01 6.45
CA ASP A 208 5.85 -8.92 5.56
C ASP A 208 6.78 -9.88 6.32
N ARG A 209 6.59 -9.99 7.64
CA ARG A 209 7.46 -10.81 8.49
C ARG A 209 7.50 -12.28 8.06
N GLU A 210 6.36 -12.84 7.65
CA GLU A 210 6.26 -14.22 7.19
C GLU A 210 7.12 -14.47 5.96
N GLU A 211 7.09 -13.55 4.98
CA GLU A 211 7.89 -13.67 3.76
C GLU A 211 9.40 -13.66 4.04
N PHE A 212 9.82 -12.94 5.09
CA PHE A 212 11.22 -12.91 5.50
C PHE A 212 11.63 -14.11 6.34
N ILE A 213 10.73 -14.69 7.13
CA ILE A 213 11.01 -15.91 7.87
C ILE A 213 11.15 -17.09 6.90
N ASP A 214 10.25 -17.20 5.92
CA ASP A 214 10.21 -18.31 4.96
C ASP A 214 11.41 -18.33 4.00
N ARG A 215 12.06 -17.19 3.75
CA ARG A 215 13.26 -17.11 2.89
C ARG A 215 14.54 -17.62 3.56
N TYR A 216 14.52 -17.83 4.87
CA TYR A 216 15.71 -18.20 5.66
C TYR A 216 15.51 -19.46 6.54
N LEU A 217 14.38 -20.14 6.37
CA LEU A 217 14.16 -21.52 6.83
C LEU A 217 14.34 -22.48 5.65
#